data_AF-A0A537WMJ8-F1
#
_entry.id   AF-A0A537WMJ8-F1
#
_cell.length_a   1.000
_cell.length_b   1.000
_cell.length_c   1.000
_cell.angle_alpha   90.00
_cell.angle_beta   90.00
_cell.angle_gamma   90.00
#
_symmetry.space_group_name_H-M   'P 1'
#
loop_
_entity.id
_entity.type
_entity.pdbx_description
1 polymer ?
#
loop_
_entity_poly.entity_id
_entity_poly.type
_entity_poly.pdbx_seq_one_letter_code
_entity_poly.pdbx_strand_id
1 'polypeptide(L)'
;AGYFELDAADPRETELAYFGLIPQFIGRKLGPFLLQAAIDRAWTRPIDRLWVHTRTFDHPRALGYYQQAGFTVYARRPLRFEDPRLRGILPHTLRHPRLPPLD
;
A
#
# COMPACT_ATOMS: atom_id res chain seq x y z
N ALA A 1 8.96 14.07 -6.69
CA ALA A 1 8.34 14.22 -5.36
C ALA A 1 7.76 12.90 -4.83
N GLY A 2 7.07 12.14 -5.68
CA GLY A 2 6.62 10.78 -5.39
C GLY A 2 6.27 10.06 -6.68
N TYR A 3 5.69 8.87 -6.56
CA TYR A 3 5.17 8.10 -7.70
C TYR A 3 3.97 7.26 -7.26
N PHE A 4 3.21 6.80 -8.25
CA PHE A 4 2.22 5.75 -8.09
C PHE A 4 2.32 4.76 -9.25
N GLU A 5 1.85 3.54 -9.03
CA GLU A 5 1.72 2.50 -10.05
C GLU A 5 0.29 1.98 -10.05
N LEU A 6 -0.27 1.82 -11.24
CA LEU A 6 -1.60 1.24 -11.46
C LEU A 6 -1.44 -0.10 -12.16
N ASP A 7 -1.83 -1.19 -11.50
CA ASP A 7 -2.00 -2.48 -12.15
C ASP A 7 -3.35 -2.49 -12.86
N ALA A 8 -3.28 -2.66 -14.16
CA ALA A 8 -4.36 -2.58 -15.11
C ALA A 8 -4.62 -3.92 -15.83
N ALA A 9 -4.11 -5.03 -15.29
CA ALA A 9 -4.23 -6.36 -15.90
C ALA A 9 -5.70 -6.78 -16.10
N ASP A 10 -6.58 -6.43 -15.15
CA ASP A 10 -8.02 -6.61 -15.33
C ASP A 10 -8.60 -5.49 -16.23
N PRO A 11 -9.42 -5.81 -17.25
CA PRO A 11 -10.06 -4.80 -18.09
C PRO A 11 -11.10 -3.92 -17.37
N ARG A 12 -11.69 -4.43 -16.29
CA ARG A 12 -12.79 -3.81 -15.52
C ARG A 12 -12.35 -3.32 -14.14
N GLU A 13 -11.13 -3.62 -13.72
CA GLU A 13 -10.60 -3.16 -12.45
C GLU A 13 -9.22 -2.51 -12.58
N THR A 14 -8.83 -1.74 -11.58
CA THR A 14 -7.47 -1.22 -11.44
C THR A 14 -7.05 -1.28 -9.98
N GLU A 15 -5.85 -1.80 -9.73
CA GLU A 15 -5.20 -1.74 -8.42
C GLU A 15 -4.22 -0.57 -8.38
N LEU A 16 -4.29 0.26 -7.33
CA LEU A 16 -3.21 1.16 -6.95
C LEU A 16 -2.13 0.33 -6.22
N ALA A 17 -1.25 -0.31 -7.00
CA ALA A 17 -0.28 -1.27 -6.50
C ALA A 17 0.82 -0.61 -5.65
N TYR A 18 1.28 0.58 -6.07
CA TYR A 18 2.27 1.36 -5.34
C TYR A 18 1.86 2.82 -5.26
N PHE A 19 2.10 3.43 -4.09
CA PHE A 19 1.85 4.84 -3.86
C PHE A 19 2.80 5.37 -2.79
N GLY A 20 3.56 6.41 -3.09
CA GLY A 20 4.50 6.95 -2.11
C GLY A 20 5.13 8.28 -2.49
N LEU A 21 5.51 9.03 -1.45
CA LEU A 21 6.36 10.21 -1.57
C LEU A 21 7.79 9.84 -1.17
N ILE A 22 8.75 10.49 -1.83
CA ILE A 22 10.15 10.47 -1.40
C ILE A 22 10.21 11.13 0.00
N PRO A 23 10.95 10.59 0.98
CA PRO A 23 10.92 11.07 2.37
C PRO A 23 11.08 12.58 2.55
N GLN A 24 11.94 13.21 1.76
CA GLN A 24 12.23 14.66 1.79
C GLN A 24 11.02 15.55 1.46
N PHE A 25 9.98 14.97 0.84
CA PHE A 25 8.76 15.65 0.42
C PHE A 25 7.55 15.37 1.35
N ILE A 26 7.73 14.53 2.36
CA ILE A 26 6.70 14.26 3.37
C ILE A 26 6.46 15.52 4.21
N GLY A 27 5.22 15.75 4.64
CA GLY A 27 4.81 16.93 5.43
C GLY A 27 4.49 18.17 4.59
N ARG A 28 4.74 18.14 3.27
CA ARG A 28 4.51 19.29 2.36
C ARG A 28 3.13 19.31 1.70
N LYS A 29 2.17 18.52 2.21
CA LYS A 29 0.81 18.38 1.65
C LYS A 29 0.75 17.92 0.18
N LEU A 30 1.80 17.25 -0.32
CA LEU A 30 1.84 16.75 -1.71
C LEU A 30 1.10 15.41 -1.92
N GLY A 31 0.88 14.65 -0.84
CA GLY A 31 0.16 13.38 -0.91
C GLY A 31 -1.22 13.52 -1.57
N PRO A 32 -2.09 14.47 -1.12
CA PRO A 32 -3.44 14.62 -1.66
C PRO A 32 -3.48 14.83 -3.16
N PHE A 33 -2.60 15.68 -3.66
CA PHE A 33 -2.48 15.92 -5.09
C PHE A 33 -2.03 14.67 -5.85
N LEU A 34 -1.06 13.91 -5.29
CA LEU A 34 -0.60 12.68 -5.91
C LEU A 34 -1.68 11.59 -5.93
N LEU A 35 -2.45 11.44 -4.84
CA LEU A 35 -3.52 10.46 -4.77
C LEU A 35 -4.65 10.81 -5.74
N GLN A 36 -5.03 12.09 -5.83
CA GLN A 36 -6.02 12.53 -6.81
C GLN A 36 -5.55 12.25 -8.24
N ALA A 37 -4.28 12.54 -8.56
CA ALA A 37 -3.72 12.22 -9.87
C ALA A 37 -3.76 10.71 -10.19
N ALA A 38 -3.54 9.84 -9.19
CA ALA A 38 -3.66 8.39 -9.36
C ALA A 38 -5.11 7.95 -9.63
N ILE A 39 -6.07 8.52 -8.89
CA ILE A 39 -7.51 8.28 -9.07
C ILE A 39 -7.93 8.72 -10.47
N ASP A 40 -7.64 9.96 -10.86
CA ASP A 40 -7.98 10.51 -12.16
C ASP A 40 -7.39 9.65 -13.29
N ARG A 41 -6.14 9.21 -13.13
CA ARG A 41 -5.45 8.36 -14.11
C ARG A 41 -6.08 6.97 -14.24
N ALA A 42 -6.57 6.38 -13.15
CA ALA A 42 -7.23 5.08 -13.20
C ALA A 42 -8.57 5.16 -13.95
N TRP A 43 -9.36 6.21 -13.67
CA TRP A 43 -10.68 6.41 -14.27
C TRP A 43 -10.65 6.95 -15.72
N THR A 44 -9.48 7.16 -16.31
CA THR A 44 -9.38 7.30 -17.78
C THR A 44 -9.71 6.00 -18.51
N ARG A 45 -9.73 4.87 -17.79
CA ARG A 45 -10.13 3.55 -18.30
C ARG A 45 -11.60 3.28 -17.95
N PRO A 46 -12.33 2.49 -18.74
CA PRO A 46 -13.73 2.13 -18.47
C PRO A 46 -13.84 0.99 -17.43
N ILE A 47 -13.28 1.25 -16.24
CA ILE A 47 -13.28 0.32 -15.11
C ILE A 47 -14.56 0.47 -14.27
N ASP A 48 -14.92 -0.56 -13.52
CA ASP A 48 -15.98 -0.54 -12.52
C ASP A 48 -15.44 -0.23 -11.12
N ARG A 49 -14.14 -0.50 -10.91
CA ARG A 49 -13.52 -0.42 -9.58
C ARG A 49 -12.05 -0.03 -9.64
N LEU A 50 -11.71 1.01 -8.88
CA LEU A 50 -10.35 1.29 -8.41
C LEU A 50 -10.21 0.79 -6.97
N TRP A 51 -9.17 0.03 -6.67
CA TRP A 51 -8.95 -0.50 -5.33
C TRP A 51 -7.47 -0.47 -4.94
N VAL A 52 -7.19 -0.62 -3.64
CA VAL A 52 -5.83 -0.58 -3.07
C VAL A 52 -5.71 -1.54 -1.90
N HIS A 53 -4.54 -2.14 -1.73
CA HIS A 53 -4.18 -2.82 -0.49
C HIS A 53 -3.51 -1.85 0.50
N THR A 54 -4.06 -1.75 1.71
CA THR A 54 -3.34 -1.16 2.84
C THR A 54 -3.19 -2.18 3.96
N ARG A 55 -1.97 -2.35 4.45
CA ARG A 55 -1.57 -3.35 5.44
C ARG A 55 -1.16 -2.67 6.73
N THR A 56 -1.17 -3.42 7.83
CA THR A 56 -0.71 -2.97 9.15
C THR A 56 0.76 -2.55 9.19
N PHE A 57 1.55 -2.91 8.17
CA PHE A 57 2.94 -2.48 8.02
C PHE A 57 3.08 -1.11 7.37
N ASP A 58 2.03 -0.61 6.72
CA ASP A 58 2.03 0.73 6.13
C ASP A 58 1.96 1.81 7.22
N HIS A 59 2.08 3.06 6.80
CA HIS A 59 1.95 4.19 7.69
C HIS A 59 0.56 4.16 8.39
N PRO A 60 0.46 4.38 9.71
CA PRO A 60 -0.81 4.24 10.45
C PRO A 60 -1.92 5.17 9.98
N ARG A 61 -1.57 6.23 9.24
CA ARG A 61 -2.53 7.15 8.60
C ARG A 61 -3.04 6.69 7.23
N ALA A 62 -2.47 5.65 6.62
CA ALA A 62 -2.76 5.25 5.25
C ALA A 62 -4.24 4.90 5.05
N LEU A 63 -4.82 4.07 5.95
CA LEU A 63 -6.22 3.69 5.85
C LEU A 63 -7.16 4.90 5.87
N GLY A 64 -7.03 5.75 6.90
CA GLY A 64 -7.86 6.96 7.04
C GLY A 64 -7.67 7.92 5.85
N TYR A 65 -6.47 7.95 5.29
CA TYR A 65 -6.15 8.78 4.14
C TYR A 65 -6.85 8.31 2.86
N TYR A 66 -6.87 7.01 2.59
CA TYR A 66 -7.68 6.45 1.48
C TYR A 66 -9.17 6.67 1.72
N GLN A 67 -9.65 6.50 2.96
CA GLN A 67 -11.06 6.74 3.29
C GLN A 67 -11.48 8.20 3.04
N GLN A 68 -10.63 9.16 3.39
CA GLN A 68 -10.86 10.57 3.10
C GLN A 68 -10.93 10.87 1.59
N ALA A 69 -10.28 10.06 0.76
CA ALA A 69 -10.34 10.14 -0.70
C ALA A 69 -11.51 9.35 -1.32
N GLY A 70 -12.44 8.82 -0.50
CA GLY A 70 -13.66 8.14 -0.96
C GLY A 70 -13.54 6.62 -1.06
N PHE A 71 -12.40 6.03 -0.71
CA PHE A 71 -12.28 4.57 -0.66
C PHE A 71 -13.06 3.99 0.53
N THR A 72 -13.69 2.85 0.31
CA THR A 72 -14.39 2.09 1.37
C THR A 72 -13.73 0.74 1.59
N VAL A 73 -13.62 0.32 2.85
CA VAL A 73 -13.11 -1.02 3.18
C VAL A 73 -14.10 -2.06 2.66
N TYR A 74 -13.67 -2.87 1.68
CA TYR A 74 -14.51 -3.92 1.10
C TYR A 74 -14.09 -5.34 1.52
N ALA A 75 -12.84 -5.52 1.97
CA ALA A 75 -12.32 -6.79 2.42
C ALA A 75 -11.19 -6.61 3.44
N ARG A 76 -11.03 -7.59 4.32
CA ARG A 76 -9.89 -7.72 5.24
C ARG A 76 -9.40 -9.15 5.24
N ARG A 77 -8.10 -9.36 5.09
CA ARG A 77 -7.49 -10.69 5.08
C ARG A 77 -6.26 -10.71 6.00
N PRO A 78 -6.11 -11.72 6.87
CA PRO A 78 -4.85 -11.93 7.56
C PRO A 78 -3.81 -12.44 6.55
N LEU A 79 -2.67 -11.76 6.47
CA LEU A 79 -1.52 -12.23 5.70
C LEU A 79 -0.52 -12.86 6.67
N ARG A 80 -0.08 -14.08 6.35
CA ARG A 80 1.02 -14.75 7.04
C ARG A 80 2.17 -14.86 6.06
N PHE A 81 3.35 -14.48 6.54
CA PHE A 81 4.60 -14.67 5.83
C PHE A 81 5.42 -15.67 6.61
N GLU A 82 6.12 -16.54 5.89
CA GLU A 82 7.12 -17.39 6.52
C GLU A 82 8.23 -16.50 7.09
N ASP A 83 8.71 -16.86 8.27
CA ASP A 83 9.80 -16.11 8.88
C ASP A 83 11.07 -16.29 8.04
N PRO A 84 11.62 -15.22 7.43
CA PRO A 84 12.79 -15.33 6.57
C PRO A 84 14.03 -15.85 7.31
N ARG A 85 14.04 -15.82 8.66
CA ARG A 85 15.11 -16.41 9.48
C ARG A 85 15.12 -17.92 9.42
N LEU A 86 13.97 -18.59 9.25
CA LEU A 86 13.89 -20.05 9.14
C LEU A 86 14.49 -20.59 7.84
N ARG A 87 14.57 -19.74 6.81
CA ARG A 87 15.20 -20.07 5.52
C ARG A 87 16.62 -19.53 5.37
N GLY A 88 17.19 -18.93 6.43
CA GLY A 88 18.52 -18.32 6.38
C GLY A 88 18.63 -17.06 5.52
N ILE A 89 17.50 -16.45 5.11
CA ILE A 89 17.47 -15.18 4.35
C ILE A 89 17.89 -14.02 5.27
N LEU A 90 17.43 -14.05 6.52
CA LEU A 90 17.87 -13.13 7.58
C LEU A 90 18.59 -13.89 8.70
N PRO A 91 19.50 -13.25 9.45
CA PRO A 91 20.17 -13.89 10.58
C PRO A 91 19.17 -14.40 11.62
N HIS A 92 19.36 -15.64 12.10
CA HIS A 92 18.54 -16.25 13.16
C HIS A 92 18.56 -15.43 14.47
N THR A 93 19.61 -14.67 14.69
CA THR A 93 19.79 -13.78 15.85
C THR A 93 19.03 -12.45 15.74
N LEU A 94 18.52 -12.08 14.56
CA LEU A 94 17.84 -10.80 14.36
C LEU A 94 16.60 -10.69 15.28
N ARG A 95 16.54 -9.59 16.04
CA ARG A 95 15.39 -9.22 16.88
C ARG A 95 14.70 -8.01 16.27
N HIS A 96 13.39 -8.08 16.13
CA HIS A 96 12.57 -6.97 15.63
C HIS A 96 11.17 -7.04 16.25
N PRO A 97 10.53 -5.92 16.62
CA PRO A 97 9.21 -5.92 17.29
C PRO A 97 8.09 -6.61 16.51
N ARG A 98 8.25 -6.77 15.19
CA ARG A 98 7.28 -7.43 14.30
C ARG A 98 7.66 -8.87 13.92
N LEU A 99 8.79 -9.37 14.41
CA LEU A 99 9.18 -10.77 14.22
C LEU A 99 8.74 -11.58 15.45
N PRO A 100 8.22 -12.81 15.27
CA PRO A 100 7.89 -13.67 16.40
C PRO A 100 9.16 -14.06 17.18
N PRO A 101 9.07 -14.50 18.44
CA PRO A 101 10.17 -15.22 19.06
C PRO A 101 10.50 -16.48 18.25
N LEU A 102 11.80 -16.82 18.18
CA LEU A 102 12.26 -18.14 17.76
C LEU A 102 12.70 -18.88 19.02
N ASP A 103 12.34 -20.15 19.12
CA ASP A 103 12.81 -21.04 20.19
C ASP A 103 14.33 -21.29 20.09
#